data_AF-A0A3P7WLJ6-F1
#
_entry.id   AF-A0A3P7WLJ6-F1
#
_cell.length_a   1.000
_cell.length_b   1.000
_cell.length_c   1.000
_cell.angle_alpha   90.00
_cell.angle_beta   90.00
_cell.angle_gamma   90.00
#
_symmetry.space_group_name_H-M   'P 1'
#
loop_
_entity.id
_entity.type
_entity.pdbx_description
1 polymer ?
#
loop_
_entity_poly.entity_id
_entity_poly.type
_entity_poly.pdbx_seq_one_letter_code
_entity_poly.pdbx_strand_id
1 'polypeptide(L)'
;MCNRNAFSIFDGRNPLSHVKLHFILHYFAMVLKKMPNGCVSFRRESLNSEALPDWENEDTLVLAVACDGSIEDSPGCLQVDFANEYIGGGVLNSGAVQEEIRFLICPEMMVSCLLCEKMGPHEVIHIVGAQRYSSYFGYGWWISDPCPVATGNWGCGVFGGDKELKSLCSIFLCPILSITHE
;
A
#
# COMPACT_ATOMS: atom_id res chain seq x y z
N MET A 1 20.55 6.40 0.50
CA MET A 1 20.00 6.09 1.85
C MET A 1 18.64 6.76 1.94
N CYS A 2 17.55 5.99 1.91
CA CYS A 2 16.22 6.55 2.18
C CYS A 2 16.17 6.94 3.67
N ASN A 3 15.95 8.22 3.96
CA ASN A 3 15.89 8.71 5.34
C ASN A 3 14.59 8.23 5.97
N ARG A 4 14.64 7.10 6.68
CA ARG A 4 13.51 6.47 7.40
C ARG A 4 13.22 7.14 8.74
N ASN A 5 13.79 8.32 8.95
CA ASN A 5 13.65 9.02 10.21
C ASN A 5 12.26 9.63 10.29
N ALA A 6 11.46 9.19 11.27
CA ALA A 6 10.13 9.71 11.51
C ALA A 6 10.12 11.23 11.80
N PHE A 7 11.26 11.87 12.08
CA PHE A 7 11.30 13.32 12.35
C PHE A 7 10.79 14.20 11.20
N SER A 8 10.88 13.75 9.95
CA SER A 8 10.42 14.52 8.80
C SER A 8 8.90 14.72 8.75
N ILE A 9 8.12 13.85 9.40
CA ILE A 9 6.66 14.04 9.51
C ILE A 9 6.29 15.23 10.42
N PHE A 10 7.23 15.66 11.27
CA PHE A 10 7.06 16.85 12.12
C PHE A 10 7.62 18.11 11.47
N ASP A 11 8.13 18.05 10.24
CA ASP A 11 8.58 19.25 9.52
C ASP A 11 7.37 20.10 9.14
N GLY A 12 7.18 21.21 9.86
CA GLY A 12 6.08 22.15 9.64
C GLY A 12 6.13 22.87 8.29
N ARG A 13 7.22 22.74 7.52
CA ARG A 13 7.31 23.25 6.14
C ARG A 13 6.61 22.35 5.13
N ASN A 14 6.43 21.06 5.46
CA ASN A 14 5.66 20.15 4.63
C ASN A 14 4.16 20.37 4.90
N PRO A 15 3.39 20.84 3.90
CA PRO A 15 1.99 21.18 4.13
C PRO A 15 1.12 19.94 4.39
N LEU A 16 1.61 18.72 4.16
CA LEU A 16 0.90 17.48 4.47
C LEU A 16 1.21 16.91 5.86
N SER A 17 2.21 17.43 6.57
CA SER A 17 2.61 16.93 7.89
C SER A 17 1.45 16.87 8.88
N HIS A 18 0.67 17.94 8.97
CA HIS A 18 -0.47 18.02 9.90
C HIS A 18 -1.57 17.01 9.56
N VAL A 19 -1.84 16.79 8.27
CA VAL A 19 -2.84 15.80 7.82
C VAL A 19 -2.37 14.40 8.18
N LYS A 20 -1.13 14.04 7.86
CA LYS A 20 -0.57 12.72 8.17
C LYS A 20 -0.52 12.43 9.66
N LEU A 21 -0.18 13.43 10.47
CA LEU A 21 -0.21 13.32 11.92
C LEU A 21 -1.62 13.02 12.44
N HIS A 22 -2.67 13.56 11.82
CA HIS A 22 -4.05 13.25 12.20
C HIS A 22 -4.37 11.75 12.07
N PHE A 23 -4.01 11.14 10.93
CA PHE A 23 -4.17 9.69 10.72
C PHE A 23 -3.46 8.86 11.78
N ILE A 24 -2.19 9.18 12.07
CA ILE A 24 -1.36 8.44 13.03
C ILE A 24 -1.88 8.62 14.46
N LEU A 25 -2.25 9.85 14.84
CA LEU A 25 -2.80 10.13 16.16
C LEU A 25 -4.17 9.47 16.34
N HIS A 26 -5.00 9.41 15.29
CA HIS A 26 -6.26 8.69 15.31
C HIS A 26 -6.04 7.19 15.55
N TYR A 27 -5.08 6.57 14.87
CA TYR A 27 -4.69 5.18 15.14
C TYR A 27 -4.30 4.98 16.62
N PHE A 28 -3.41 5.82 17.15
CA PHE A 28 -3.01 5.72 18.56
C PHE A 28 -4.19 5.90 19.51
N ALA A 29 -5.09 6.85 19.24
CA ALA A 29 -6.30 7.05 20.05
C ALA A 29 -7.20 5.79 20.05
N MET A 30 -7.32 5.10 18.92
CA MET A 30 -8.13 3.89 18.78
C MET A 30 -7.51 2.70 19.54
N VAL A 31 -6.21 2.43 19.37
CA VAL A 31 -5.54 1.30 20.04
C VAL A 31 -5.39 1.52 21.55
N LEU A 32 -5.19 2.77 21.99
CA LEU A 32 -5.16 3.12 23.42
C LEU A 32 -6.54 2.99 24.08
N LYS A 33 -7.62 3.23 23.33
CA LYS A 33 -8.99 3.04 23.80
C LYS A 33 -9.37 1.56 23.89
N LYS A 34 -9.00 0.77 22.88
CA LYS A 34 -9.21 -0.69 22.86
C LYS A 34 -8.13 -1.34 22.01
N MET A 35 -7.25 -2.08 22.67
CA MET A 35 -6.20 -2.82 21.98
C MET A 35 -6.82 -3.88 21.04
N PRO A 36 -6.43 -3.93 19.76
CA PRO A 36 -6.79 -5.03 18.88
C PRO A 36 -6.13 -6.33 19.35
N ASN A 37 -6.85 -7.45 19.22
CA ASN A 37 -6.35 -8.79 19.56
C ASN A 37 -5.92 -9.59 18.31
N GLY A 38 -5.91 -8.94 17.16
CA GLY A 38 -5.47 -9.55 15.89
C GLY A 38 -3.95 -9.70 15.82
N CYS A 39 -3.48 -10.26 14.71
CA CYS A 39 -2.06 -10.36 14.39
C CYS A 39 -1.81 -9.79 13.00
N VAL A 40 -0.70 -9.07 12.84
CA VAL A 40 -0.23 -8.60 11.54
C VAL A 40 1.03 -9.37 11.18
N SER A 41 1.00 -10.05 10.04
CA SER A 41 2.11 -10.84 9.53
C SER A 41 2.81 -10.10 8.39
N PHE A 42 4.14 -10.08 8.45
CA PHE A 42 5.01 -9.50 7.42
C PHE A 42 5.86 -10.62 6.84
N ARG A 43 5.78 -10.85 5.53
CA ARG A 43 6.56 -11.86 4.84
C ARG A 43 7.27 -11.21 3.66
N ARG A 44 8.59 -11.37 3.59
CA ARG A 44 9.38 -10.98 2.42
C ARG A 44 9.77 -12.25 1.68
N GLU A 45 9.49 -12.28 0.39
CA GLU A 45 9.80 -13.40 -0.48
C GLU A 45 10.70 -12.93 -1.62
N SER A 46 11.62 -13.79 -2.03
CA SER A 46 12.47 -13.59 -3.19
C SER A 46 12.24 -14.75 -4.14
N LEU A 47 11.82 -14.44 -5.37
CA LEU A 47 11.71 -15.44 -6.42
C LEU A 47 13.09 -15.73 -7.01
N ASN A 48 13.42 -17.01 -7.14
CA ASN A 48 14.55 -17.43 -7.95
C ASN A 48 14.23 -17.14 -9.43
N SER A 49 15.18 -16.58 -10.17
CA SER A 49 15.04 -16.31 -11.60
C SER A 49 14.75 -17.57 -12.44
N GLU A 50 15.15 -18.75 -11.94
CA GLU A 50 14.83 -20.04 -12.57
C GLU A 50 13.38 -20.47 -12.37
N ALA A 51 12.65 -19.85 -11.43
CA ALA A 51 11.25 -20.12 -11.13
C ALA A 51 10.30 -19.11 -11.81
N LEU A 52 10.82 -18.23 -12.67
CA LEU A 52 9.99 -17.33 -13.45
C LEU A 52 9.19 -18.14 -14.48
N PRO A 53 7.88 -17.89 -14.62
CA PRO A 53 7.08 -18.59 -15.61
C PRO A 53 7.50 -18.20 -17.02
N ASP A 54 7.24 -19.11 -17.95
CA ASP A 54 7.38 -18.84 -19.36
C ASP A 54 6.17 -18.03 -19.86
N TRP A 55 6.30 -16.71 -19.81
CA TRP A 55 5.23 -15.77 -20.15
C TRP A 55 4.67 -15.95 -21.57
N GLU A 56 5.41 -16.58 -22.48
CA GLU A 56 4.96 -16.82 -23.86
C GLU A 56 4.03 -18.02 -23.98
N ASN A 57 4.02 -18.93 -23.00
CA ASN A 57 3.35 -20.24 -23.10
C ASN A 57 2.28 -20.49 -22.00
N GLU A 58 1.93 -19.47 -21.22
CA GLU A 58 0.91 -19.57 -20.16
C GLU A 58 -0.50 -19.20 -20.68
N ASP A 59 -1.42 -20.17 -20.69
CA ASP A 59 -2.77 -20.05 -21.27
C ASP A 59 -3.85 -19.54 -20.29
N THR A 60 -3.50 -19.24 -19.03
CA THR A 60 -4.50 -19.05 -17.98
C THR A 60 -4.55 -17.62 -17.45
N LEU A 61 -5.57 -16.87 -17.88
CA LEU A 61 -5.88 -15.57 -17.30
C LEU A 61 -7.38 -15.39 -17.06
N VAL A 62 -7.77 -15.35 -15.79
CA VAL A 62 -9.11 -14.90 -15.39
C VAL A 62 -9.01 -13.44 -14.98
N LEU A 63 -9.45 -12.54 -15.88
CA LEU A 63 -9.43 -11.10 -15.67
C LEU A 63 -10.83 -10.59 -15.33
N ALA A 64 -10.98 -9.98 -14.16
CA ALA A 64 -12.13 -9.15 -13.82
C ALA A 64 -11.68 -7.68 -13.75
N VAL A 65 -12.31 -6.82 -14.56
CA VAL A 65 -12.06 -5.37 -14.57
C VAL A 65 -13.23 -4.66 -13.91
N ALA A 66 -12.96 -3.89 -12.87
CA ALA A 66 -13.91 -2.95 -12.29
C ALA A 66 -13.58 -1.52 -12.73
N CYS A 67 -14.61 -0.74 -13.08
CA CYS A 67 -14.48 0.63 -13.57
C CYS A 67 -14.68 1.67 -12.44
N ASP A 68 -14.99 1.19 -11.24
CA ASP A 68 -15.39 1.97 -10.08
C ASP A 68 -14.85 1.34 -8.79
N GLY A 69 -14.72 2.16 -7.74
CA GLY A 69 -14.13 1.77 -6.46
C GLY A 69 -12.61 1.95 -6.39
N SER A 70 -12.06 1.71 -5.20
CA SER A 70 -10.63 1.73 -4.90
C SER A 70 -10.16 0.36 -4.43
N ILE A 71 -8.87 0.07 -4.55
CA ILE A 71 -8.27 -1.22 -4.17
C ILE A 71 -8.56 -1.55 -2.69
N GLU A 72 -8.45 -0.55 -1.82
CA GLU A 72 -8.69 -0.69 -0.38
C GLU A 72 -10.15 -0.95 0.02
N ASP A 73 -11.10 -0.68 -0.88
CA ASP A 73 -12.54 -0.86 -0.67
C ASP A 73 -13.04 -2.21 -1.21
N SER A 74 -12.13 -3.11 -1.59
CA SER A 74 -12.42 -4.47 -2.06
C SER A 74 -12.04 -5.50 -0.97
N PRO A 75 -12.90 -5.75 0.05
CA PRO A 75 -12.59 -6.68 1.12
C PRO A 75 -12.57 -8.13 0.63
N GLY A 76 -11.64 -8.94 1.14
CA GLY A 76 -11.50 -10.36 0.78
C GLY A 76 -10.68 -10.63 -0.49
N CYS A 77 -10.31 -9.58 -1.24
CA CYS A 77 -9.40 -9.69 -2.37
C CYS A 77 -7.93 -9.51 -1.95
N LEU A 78 -7.00 -10.07 -2.72
CA LEU A 78 -5.60 -9.67 -2.65
C LEU A 78 -5.48 -8.21 -3.12
N GLN A 79 -5.10 -7.32 -2.21
CA GLN A 79 -4.98 -5.89 -2.49
C GLN A 79 -3.53 -5.58 -2.88
N VAL A 80 -3.32 -5.18 -4.14
CA VAL A 80 -1.99 -4.84 -4.66
C VAL A 80 -1.63 -3.40 -4.27
N ASP A 81 -0.44 -3.24 -3.70
CA ASP A 81 0.15 -1.94 -3.42
C ASP A 81 1.13 -1.55 -4.53
N PHE A 82 1.03 -0.33 -5.07
CA PHE A 82 2.00 0.19 -6.04
C PHE A 82 3.22 0.73 -5.30
N ALA A 83 3.92 -0.20 -4.64
CA ALA A 83 4.96 0.10 -3.68
C ALA A 83 6.23 0.68 -4.33
N ASN A 84 6.93 1.52 -3.57
CA ASN A 84 8.31 1.87 -3.83
C ASN A 84 9.24 0.71 -3.46
N GLU A 85 10.43 0.65 -4.07
CA GLU A 85 11.48 -0.31 -3.67
C GLU A 85 11.85 -0.20 -2.18
N TYR A 86 11.65 0.96 -1.57
CA TYR A 86 11.61 1.12 -0.11
C TYR A 86 10.15 1.15 0.34
N ILE A 87 9.67 0.04 0.91
CA ILE A 87 8.28 -0.12 1.33
C ILE A 87 7.78 1.03 2.23
N GLY A 88 6.59 1.53 1.93
CA GLY A 88 5.97 2.71 2.53
C GLY A 88 6.44 4.03 1.92
N GLY A 89 7.37 4.00 0.96
CA GLY A 89 7.78 5.13 0.14
C GLY A 89 8.04 6.42 0.94
N GLY A 90 7.27 7.45 0.63
CA GLY A 90 7.33 8.76 1.26
C GLY A 90 6.38 8.95 2.44
N VAL A 91 5.85 7.89 3.07
CA VAL A 91 4.76 8.01 4.05
C VAL A 91 5.15 8.85 5.26
N LEU A 92 6.39 8.71 5.74
CA LEU A 92 6.93 9.53 6.82
C LEU A 92 7.50 10.88 6.33
N ASN A 93 7.53 11.12 5.02
CA ASN A 93 8.09 12.30 4.36
C ASN A 93 6.97 13.11 3.66
N SER A 94 7.17 13.49 2.39
CA SER A 94 6.23 14.29 1.58
C SER A 94 5.29 13.46 0.69
N GLY A 95 5.44 12.13 0.63
CA GLY A 95 4.63 11.27 -0.23
C GLY A 95 3.18 11.17 0.25
N ALA A 96 2.21 11.27 -0.64
CA ALA A 96 0.79 11.14 -0.31
C ALA A 96 0.02 10.58 -1.51
N VAL A 97 0.62 9.62 -2.21
CA VAL A 97 -0.01 8.89 -3.32
C VAL A 97 -0.49 7.52 -2.81
N GLN A 98 -0.84 6.60 -3.70
CA GLN A 98 -1.56 5.37 -3.34
C GLN A 98 -0.90 4.56 -2.21
N GLU A 99 0.41 4.29 -2.27
CA GLU A 99 1.16 3.58 -1.22
C GLU A 99 1.10 4.32 0.13
N GLU A 100 1.42 5.62 0.16
CA GLU A 100 1.43 6.35 1.43
C GLU A 100 0.04 6.50 2.02
N ILE A 101 -0.99 6.72 1.20
CA ILE A 101 -2.38 6.76 1.64
C ILE A 101 -2.75 5.44 2.30
N ARG A 102 -2.38 4.31 1.70
CA ARG A 102 -2.65 2.99 2.26
C ARG A 102 -2.00 2.81 3.63
N PHE A 103 -0.74 3.24 3.77
CA PHE A 103 -0.02 3.18 5.05
C PHE A 103 -0.58 4.16 6.10
N LEU A 104 -1.20 5.28 5.69
CA LEU A 104 -1.85 6.21 6.61
C LEU A 104 -3.20 5.68 7.13
N ILE A 105 -4.00 5.02 6.28
CA ILE A 105 -5.27 4.43 6.71
C ILE A 105 -5.10 3.11 7.46
N CYS A 106 -3.99 2.40 7.25
CA CYS A 106 -3.63 1.16 7.94
C CYS A 106 -2.23 1.28 8.62
N PRO A 107 -2.07 2.08 9.69
CA PRO A 107 -0.73 2.43 10.23
C PRO A 107 0.10 1.26 10.75
N GLU A 108 -0.49 0.11 11.05
CA GLU A 108 0.24 -1.13 11.38
C GLU A 108 1.23 -1.52 10.27
N MET A 109 0.92 -1.21 9.00
CA MET A 109 1.79 -1.46 7.86
C MET A 109 3.12 -0.70 7.96
N MET A 110 3.17 0.45 8.65
CA MET A 110 4.40 1.25 8.82
C MET A 110 5.51 0.51 9.55
N VAL A 111 5.20 -0.57 10.28
CA VAL A 111 6.21 -1.44 10.89
C VAL A 111 7.13 -2.06 9.83
N SER A 112 6.60 -2.34 8.62
CA SER A 112 7.41 -2.83 7.50
C SER A 112 8.52 -1.88 7.09
N CYS A 113 8.34 -0.56 7.23
CA CYS A 113 9.37 0.44 6.96
C CYS A 113 10.59 0.26 7.89
N LEU A 114 10.40 -0.31 9.08
CA LEU A 114 11.46 -0.61 10.04
C LEU A 114 12.09 -1.97 9.78
N LEU A 115 11.28 -2.98 9.43
CA LEU A 115 11.71 -4.37 9.32
C LEU A 115 12.34 -4.72 7.96
N CYS A 116 11.88 -4.09 6.88
CA CYS A 116 12.25 -4.48 5.52
C CYS A 116 13.27 -3.51 4.94
N GLU A 117 14.31 -4.02 4.27
CA GLU A 117 15.24 -3.18 3.51
C GLU A 117 14.71 -2.91 2.09
N LYS A 118 15.53 -2.25 1.25
CA LYS A 118 15.21 -2.04 -0.16
C LYS A 118 14.93 -3.39 -0.87
N MET A 119 13.79 -3.51 -1.51
CA MET A 119 13.43 -4.66 -2.33
C MET A 119 14.30 -4.73 -3.60
N GLY A 120 14.77 -5.94 -3.91
CA GLY A 120 15.35 -6.29 -5.20
C GLY A 120 14.29 -6.49 -6.30
N PRO A 121 14.72 -6.67 -7.56
CA PRO A 121 13.81 -6.77 -8.71
C PRO A 121 12.90 -8.01 -8.69
N HIS A 122 13.24 -9.04 -7.91
CA HIS A 122 12.47 -10.28 -7.78
C HIS A 122 11.98 -10.49 -6.34
N GLU A 123 11.87 -9.42 -5.57
CA GLU A 123 11.39 -9.49 -4.20
C GLU A 123 10.01 -8.86 -4.03
N VAL A 124 9.24 -9.41 -3.12
CA VAL A 124 7.91 -8.93 -2.76
C VAL A 124 7.75 -8.96 -1.24
N ILE A 125 6.93 -8.04 -0.73
CA ILE A 125 6.54 -7.99 0.68
C ILE A 125 5.03 -8.20 0.77
N HIS A 126 4.63 -9.21 1.53
CA HIS A 126 3.24 -9.50 1.88
C HIS A 126 2.95 -9.01 3.29
N ILE A 127 1.88 -8.24 3.45
CA ILE A 127 1.39 -7.78 4.75
C ILE A 127 -0.05 -8.27 4.91
N VAL A 128 -0.29 -9.12 5.90
CA VAL A 128 -1.60 -9.75 6.13
C VAL A 128 -2.10 -9.41 7.54
N GLY A 129 -3.38 -9.05 7.65
CA GLY A 129 -4.03 -8.78 8.94
C GLY A 129 -4.02 -7.31 9.39
N ALA A 130 -3.42 -6.41 8.62
CA ALA A 130 -3.42 -4.98 8.95
C ALA A 130 -4.84 -4.39 8.88
N GLN A 131 -5.27 -3.73 9.95
CA GLN A 131 -6.59 -3.13 10.07
C GLN A 131 -6.60 -1.69 9.51
N ARG A 132 -7.71 -1.31 8.89
CA ARG A 132 -8.00 0.09 8.53
C ARG A 132 -8.54 0.85 9.75
N TYR A 133 -7.90 1.96 10.09
CA TYR A 133 -8.25 2.81 11.24
C TYR A 133 -8.88 4.14 10.83
N SER A 134 -8.59 4.62 9.62
CA SER A 134 -9.18 5.86 9.09
C SER A 134 -9.79 5.64 7.71
N SER A 135 -10.86 6.38 7.43
CA SER A 135 -11.30 6.69 6.08
C SER A 135 -10.47 7.87 5.52
N TYR A 136 -10.58 8.22 4.24
CA TYR A 136 -9.89 9.38 3.67
C TYR A 136 -10.70 9.99 2.51
N PHE A 137 -10.40 11.25 2.16
CA PHE A 137 -10.80 11.88 0.90
C PHE A 137 -9.60 12.51 0.20
N GLY A 138 -9.72 12.68 -1.11
CA GLY A 138 -8.69 13.34 -1.93
C GLY A 138 -7.47 12.46 -2.21
N TYR A 139 -6.46 13.04 -2.87
CA TYR A 139 -5.26 12.34 -3.30
C TYR A 139 -4.09 13.32 -3.43
N GLY A 140 -2.86 12.89 -3.13
CA GLY A 140 -1.70 13.77 -3.17
C GLY A 140 -1.82 14.93 -2.20
N TRP A 141 -1.65 16.15 -2.70
CA TRP A 141 -1.77 17.38 -1.92
C TRP A 141 -3.17 17.64 -1.35
N TRP A 142 -4.20 16.98 -1.88
CA TRP A 142 -5.60 17.18 -1.50
C TRP A 142 -6.11 16.16 -0.48
N ILE A 143 -5.25 15.28 0.02
CA ILE A 143 -5.64 14.28 1.01
C ILE A 143 -6.15 14.96 2.30
N SER A 144 -7.25 14.44 2.84
CA SER A 144 -7.80 14.86 4.12
C SER A 144 -8.45 13.68 4.84
N ASP A 145 -8.50 13.74 6.17
CA ASP A 145 -9.20 12.76 7.00
C ASP A 145 -10.69 13.13 7.10
N PRO A 146 -11.64 12.27 6.68
CA PRO A 146 -13.06 12.41 6.88
C PRO A 146 -13.43 12.24 8.35
N CYS A 147 -13.81 13.34 8.98
CA CYS A 147 -14.90 13.27 9.95
C CYS A 147 -16.17 12.67 9.24
N PRO A 148 -17.09 11.97 9.94
CA PRO A 148 -17.56 10.61 9.61
C PRO A 148 -18.66 10.50 8.53
N VAL A 149 -18.52 11.06 7.33
CA VAL A 149 -19.48 10.83 6.23
C VAL A 149 -18.77 10.74 4.87
N ALA A 150 -19.00 9.63 4.15
CA ALA A 150 -18.53 9.30 2.77
C ALA A 150 -19.00 10.35 1.72
N THR A 151 -18.43 10.54 0.50
CA THR A 151 -18.13 9.60 -0.61
C THR A 151 -17.33 10.29 -1.77
N GLY A 152 -16.57 9.52 -2.60
CA GLY A 152 -16.18 9.72 -4.04
C GLY A 152 -15.18 10.83 -4.45
N ASN A 153 -14.36 10.83 -5.53
CA ASN A 153 -14.04 9.95 -6.67
C ASN A 153 -12.59 10.21 -7.22
N TRP A 154 -11.84 9.13 -7.50
CA TRP A 154 -10.78 8.82 -8.50
C TRP A 154 -9.50 9.66 -8.79
N GLY A 155 -8.37 8.92 -8.86
CA GLY A 155 -7.02 9.38 -9.18
C GLY A 155 -6.41 8.80 -10.46
N CYS A 156 -5.55 9.60 -11.10
CA CYS A 156 -4.61 9.19 -12.13
C CYS A 156 -3.19 9.51 -11.63
N GLY A 157 -2.40 8.48 -11.35
CA GLY A 157 -1.10 8.58 -10.67
C GLY A 157 0.05 9.15 -11.51
N VAL A 158 1.23 9.19 -10.86
CA VAL A 158 2.42 10.03 -11.16
C VAL A 158 3.60 9.26 -11.77
N PHE A 159 3.53 7.93 -11.87
CA PHE A 159 4.72 7.11 -12.17
C PHE A 159 5.14 7.02 -13.65
N GLY A 160 4.50 7.75 -14.56
CA GLY A 160 4.94 7.86 -15.97
C GLY A 160 5.05 6.55 -16.77
N GLY A 161 4.73 5.40 -16.15
CA GLY A 161 4.67 4.10 -16.80
C GLY A 161 3.36 3.94 -17.55
N ASP A 162 3.41 3.16 -18.62
CA ASP A 162 2.23 2.80 -19.38
C ASP A 162 1.23 2.07 -18.46
N LYS A 163 0.02 2.64 -18.33
CA LYS A 163 -1.03 2.14 -17.46
C LYS A 163 -1.52 0.77 -17.92
N GLU A 164 -1.52 0.51 -19.23
CA GLU A 164 -1.92 -0.76 -19.82
C GLU A 164 -0.87 -1.83 -19.49
N LEU A 165 0.41 -1.52 -19.65
CA LEU A 165 1.51 -2.44 -19.34
C LEU A 165 1.58 -2.81 -17.85
N LYS A 166 1.40 -1.84 -16.94
CA LYS A 166 1.39 -2.14 -15.49
C LYS A 166 0.17 -2.93 -15.03
N SER A 167 -0.98 -2.70 -15.66
CA SER A 167 -2.17 -3.51 -15.41
C SER A 167 -1.93 -4.95 -15.84
N LEU A 168 -1.35 -5.18 -17.03
CA LEU A 168 -1.00 -6.50 -17.54
C LEU A 168 0.02 -7.21 -16.63
N CYS A 169 1.08 -6.55 -16.17
CA CYS A 169 2.03 -7.17 -15.24
C CYS A 169 1.35 -7.63 -13.93
N SER A 170 0.49 -6.81 -13.34
CA SER A 170 -0.24 -7.19 -12.11
C SER A 170 -1.18 -8.38 -12.34
N ILE A 171 -1.78 -8.42 -13.53
CA ILE A 171 -2.71 -9.46 -13.98
C ILE A 171 -2.00 -10.81 -14.14
N PHE A 172 -0.79 -10.86 -14.72
CA PHE A 172 -0.03 -12.11 -14.85
C PHE A 172 0.65 -12.57 -13.55
N LEU A 173 0.96 -11.66 -12.61
CA LEU A 173 1.53 -12.00 -11.31
C LEU A 173 0.52 -12.62 -10.33
N CYS A 174 -0.76 -12.28 -10.45
CA CYS A 174 -1.80 -12.68 -9.49
C CYS A 174 -2.04 -14.21 -9.42
N PRO A 175 -2.10 -14.96 -10.54
CA PRO A 175 -2.19 -16.42 -10.50
C PRO A 175 -0.96 -17.08 -9.87
N ILE A 176 0.25 -16.58 -10.17
CA ILE A 176 1.52 -17.14 -9.66
C ILE A 176 1.60 -17.02 -8.13
N LEU A 177 1.16 -15.89 -7.57
CA LEU A 177 1.10 -15.67 -6.12
C LEU A 177 -0.02 -16.47 -5.43
N SER A 178 -1.01 -16.95 -6.18
CA SER A 178 -2.09 -17.79 -5.66
C SER A 178 -1.72 -19.28 -5.67
N ILE A 179 -0.74 -19.68 -6.49
CA ILE A 179 -0.26 -21.07 -6.62
C ILE A 179 0.71 -21.46 -5.48
N THR A 180 1.30 -20.50 -4.77
CA THR A 180 2.20 -20.77 -3.62
C THR A 180 1.47 -21.08 -2.31
N HIS A 181 0.13 -21.21 -2.36
CA HIS A 181 -0.75 -21.50 -1.23
C HIS A 181 -1.38 -22.92 -1.29
N GLU A 182 -0.61 -23.92 -1.74
CA GLU A 182 -0.87 -25.34 -1.46
C GLU A 182 0.20 -25.93 -0.53
#